data_AF-A0A535T2P9-F1
#
_entry.id   AF-A0A535T2P9-F1
#
_cell.length_a   1.000
_cell.length_b   1.000
_cell.length_c   1.000
_cell.angle_alpha   90.00
_cell.angle_beta   90.00
_cell.angle_gamma   90.00
#
_symmetry.space_group_name_H-M   'P 1'
#
loop_
_entity.id
_entity.type
_entity.pdbx_description
1 polymer ?
#
loop_
_entity_poly.entity_id
_entity_poly.type
_entity_poly.pdbx_seq_one_letter_code
_entity_poly.pdbx_strand_id
1 'polypeptide(L)'
;MGGDRGFERRAHRGGASRRPDERGPSRGSGARERRHRRCAVGDHRGAHRAGRGALCRRGDRCLCPRRRRPSHLGAPGRLGPARERPAAGDPARHERVAPGRTLKNPLRWADVDLGAISANCARILGHLPQGTRLFAVVKAGGYGHGSVPVAHAALEGGATGLAVATLEEAAQIRGLVDPEQILVMGGLVASQARAAAATGCSITVSNRELAEALAASERPVPVHLKIDTGMGRFGCAPEDAPALAQYIDESRGTRLAGTWTHFAKAESDEAMTRRQFELFVDTISRLGVSPGMRHACNSAGALNHPEFALDAVRCGISIYGCEWPGTTPALALRSLVTHVKTVEKGATVGYGSLWQAPGQARVATVAIGYADGVLRARANRGHVVVRGRRAPLIGMVSMDAITLDVSDVPGVQVGDTATLIGRDGDQVITAEEVAGWSNTISYEVLTGIGPRVERRYSE
;
A
#
# COMPACT_ATOMS: atom_id res chain seq x y z
N MET A 1 31.19 53.21 -27.05
CA MET A 1 31.93 51.94 -26.91
C MET A 1 30.95 50.86 -27.36
N GLY A 2 31.04 50.24 -28.55
CA GLY A 2 32.22 49.90 -29.35
C GLY A 2 32.49 48.40 -29.14
N GLY A 3 32.32 47.51 -30.13
CA GLY A 3 31.76 47.68 -31.47
C GLY A 3 31.39 46.30 -32.06
N ASP A 4 30.56 46.26 -33.10
CA ASP A 4 30.10 45.01 -33.72
C ASP A 4 29.85 45.18 -35.23
N ARG A 5 29.96 44.06 -35.97
CA ARG A 5 29.58 43.79 -37.37
C ARG A 5 30.43 44.37 -38.49
N GLY A 6 31.21 43.47 -39.09
CA GLY A 6 31.44 43.44 -40.54
C GLY A 6 31.04 42.06 -41.08
N PHE A 7 29.97 41.99 -41.86
CA PHE A 7 29.71 40.84 -42.74
C PHE A 7 29.03 41.34 -44.02
N GLU A 8 29.72 41.17 -45.14
CA GLU A 8 29.28 41.70 -46.43
C GLU A 8 28.28 40.79 -47.15
N ARG A 9 27.58 41.40 -48.10
CA ARG A 9 26.47 40.84 -48.87
C ARG A 9 26.96 40.04 -50.07
N ARG A 10 26.15 39.10 -50.54
CA ARG A 10 25.80 39.01 -51.97
C ARG A 10 24.34 38.60 -52.13
N ALA A 11 23.69 39.11 -53.17
CA ALA A 11 22.26 38.99 -53.40
C ALA A 11 21.99 38.73 -54.88
N HIS A 12 20.85 38.09 -55.20
CA HIS A 12 20.02 38.34 -56.41
C HIS A 12 18.64 37.66 -56.18
N ARG A 13 17.52 38.42 -56.19
CA ARG A 13 16.54 38.60 -57.30
C ARG A 13 15.90 37.29 -57.81
N GLY A 14 14.58 37.13 -57.94
CA GLY A 14 13.43 38.01 -57.64
C GLY A 14 12.11 37.50 -58.27
N GLY A 15 10.97 38.18 -58.05
CA GLY A 15 9.65 37.91 -58.67
C GLY A 15 8.79 36.83 -57.96
N ALA A 16 7.55 37.00 -57.46
CA ALA A 16 6.44 37.97 -57.58
C ALA A 16 5.34 37.68 -58.64
N SER A 17 4.27 36.96 -58.25
CA SER A 17 2.86 37.13 -58.70
C SER A 17 1.93 36.19 -57.88
N ARG A 18 1.05 36.71 -57.01
CA ARG A 18 -0.38 37.09 -57.20
C ARG A 18 -1.39 35.92 -57.22
N ARG A 19 -2.37 35.97 -56.30
CA ARG A 19 -3.66 35.25 -56.31
C ARG A 19 -4.63 35.85 -57.35
N PRO A 20 -5.79 35.21 -57.59
CA PRO A 20 -7.05 35.80 -57.08
C PRO A 20 -8.06 34.80 -56.48
N ASP A 21 -9.11 35.33 -55.84
CA ASP A 21 -10.26 34.63 -55.27
C ASP A 21 -11.36 34.29 -56.32
N GLU A 22 -12.25 33.32 -56.03
CA GLU A 22 -13.68 33.56 -55.68
C GLU A 22 -14.63 32.33 -55.76
N ARG A 23 -15.65 32.33 -54.87
CA ARG A 23 -16.98 31.65 -54.91
C ARG A 23 -17.10 30.11 -54.82
N GLY A 24 -18.02 29.65 -53.94
CA GLY A 24 -18.63 28.30 -53.94
C GLY A 24 -19.99 28.29 -54.68
N PRO A 25 -20.99 27.42 -54.36
CA PRO A 25 -21.06 26.38 -53.30
C PRO A 25 -21.60 25.00 -53.79
N SER A 26 -21.61 23.95 -52.93
CA SER A 26 -22.82 23.11 -52.62
C SER A 26 -22.57 21.77 -51.87
N ARG A 27 -23.47 21.49 -50.91
CA ARG A 27 -24.07 20.19 -50.47
C ARG A 27 -23.21 18.92 -50.24
N GLY A 28 -23.37 18.32 -49.05
CA GLY A 28 -23.57 16.86 -48.93
C GLY A 28 -23.06 16.12 -47.68
N SER A 29 -23.99 15.60 -46.85
CA SER A 29 -23.85 14.50 -45.84
C SER A 29 -22.79 14.64 -44.71
N GLY A 30 -23.07 14.47 -43.42
CA GLY A 30 -24.10 13.67 -42.76
C GLY A 30 -23.50 13.01 -41.50
N ALA A 31 -23.34 13.77 -40.41
CA ALA A 31 -22.85 13.27 -39.13
C ALA A 31 -23.87 12.34 -38.46
N ARG A 32 -23.40 11.31 -37.73
CA ARG A 32 -24.25 10.42 -36.90
C ARG A 32 -23.74 10.37 -35.46
N GLU A 33 -24.34 11.18 -34.59
CA GLU A 33 -24.33 10.90 -33.14
C GLU A 33 -25.25 9.70 -32.83
N ARG A 34 -24.83 8.83 -31.90
CA ARG A 34 -25.70 7.80 -31.31
C ARG A 34 -25.90 8.11 -29.82
N ARG A 35 -27.13 8.52 -29.46
CA ARG A 35 -27.55 8.65 -28.06
C ARG A 35 -27.88 7.27 -27.46
N HIS A 36 -27.38 6.98 -26.27
CA HIS A 36 -27.81 5.80 -25.51
C HIS A 36 -29.25 5.97 -24.99
N ARG A 37 -30.10 4.96 -25.23
CA ARG A 37 -31.44 4.87 -24.63
C ARG A 37 -31.40 4.02 -23.36
N ARG A 38 -32.15 4.45 -22.33
CA ARG A 38 -32.46 3.65 -21.14
C ARG A 38 -33.45 2.54 -21.52
N CYS A 39 -33.27 1.33 -20.97
CA CYS A 39 -34.29 0.30 -20.97
C CYS A 39 -34.97 0.27 -19.60
N ALA A 40 -36.30 0.46 -19.60
CA ALA A 40 -37.16 0.07 -18.49
C ALA A 40 -37.84 -1.26 -18.86
N VAL A 41 -37.90 -2.20 -17.93
CA VAL A 41 -38.62 -3.47 -18.11
C VAL A 41 -40.00 -3.34 -17.48
N GLY A 42 -41.03 -3.78 -18.21
CA GLY A 42 -42.43 -3.49 -17.92
C GLY A 42 -43.10 -4.40 -16.88
N ASP A 43 -44.18 -3.87 -16.32
CA ASP A 43 -45.14 -4.55 -15.45
C ASP A 43 -46.12 -5.41 -16.29
N HIS A 44 -46.39 -6.64 -15.86
CA HIS A 44 -47.48 -7.47 -16.41
C HIS A 44 -48.20 -8.22 -15.29
N ARG A 45 -49.42 -7.79 -15.02
CA ARG A 45 -50.37 -8.48 -14.13
C ARG A 45 -51.14 -9.56 -14.88
N GLY A 46 -51.29 -10.72 -14.27
CA GLY A 46 -52.21 -11.79 -14.68
C GLY A 46 -52.41 -12.77 -13.52
N ALA A 47 -53.63 -12.87 -12.99
CA ALA A 47 -53.90 -13.55 -11.72
C ALA A 47 -54.59 -14.90 -11.91
N HIS A 48 -54.37 -15.87 -11.00
CA HIS A 48 -55.38 -16.89 -10.66
C HIS A 48 -55.20 -17.50 -9.24
N ARG A 49 -56.11 -17.11 -8.35
CA ARG A 49 -56.72 -17.79 -7.17
C ARG A 49 -55.98 -18.88 -6.34
N ALA A 50 -55.77 -18.51 -5.06
CA ALA A 50 -56.35 -19.11 -3.83
C ALA A 50 -55.80 -20.44 -3.23
N GLY A 51 -55.41 -20.39 -1.94
CA GLY A 51 -55.12 -21.56 -1.09
C GLY A 51 -54.78 -21.19 0.36
N ARG A 52 -55.76 -21.30 1.27
CA ARG A 52 -55.76 -20.89 2.70
C ARG A 52 -54.69 -21.57 3.60
N GLY A 53 -54.26 -20.91 4.69
CA GLY A 53 -53.63 -21.55 5.85
C GLY A 53 -53.03 -20.56 6.86
N ALA A 54 -53.38 -20.65 8.16
CA ALA A 54 -53.09 -19.60 9.16
C ALA A 54 -51.96 -19.93 10.18
N LEU A 55 -51.46 -18.90 10.87
CA LEU A 55 -50.48 -18.96 11.96
C LEU A 55 -51.04 -19.52 13.28
N CYS A 56 -50.16 -20.11 14.12
CA CYS A 56 -50.07 -20.05 15.61
C CYS A 56 -49.36 -21.32 16.19
N ARG A 57 -48.72 -21.38 17.38
CA ARG A 57 -48.04 -20.43 18.30
C ARG A 57 -47.44 -21.25 19.49
N ARG A 58 -46.42 -20.75 20.21
CA ARG A 58 -45.91 -21.20 21.55
C ARG A 58 -45.20 -22.59 21.61
N GLY A 59 -44.33 -22.89 22.59
CA GLY A 59 -43.76 -22.08 23.69
C GLY A 59 -42.90 -22.93 24.67
N ASP A 60 -42.10 -22.28 25.52
CA ASP A 60 -41.08 -22.90 26.41
C ASP A 60 -41.60 -23.80 27.54
N ARG A 61 -40.71 -24.66 28.08
CA ARG A 61 -40.58 -24.92 29.53
C ARG A 61 -39.28 -25.64 29.93
N CYS A 62 -38.66 -25.16 31.02
CA CYS A 62 -37.57 -25.81 31.74
C CYS A 62 -38.09 -26.92 32.68
N LEU A 63 -37.19 -27.76 33.23
CA LEU A 63 -37.12 -28.11 34.67
C LEU A 63 -35.96 -29.07 35.00
N CYS A 64 -35.25 -28.83 36.10
CA CYS A 64 -34.42 -29.81 36.82
C CYS A 64 -35.11 -30.17 38.15
N PRO A 65 -34.74 -31.29 38.81
CA PRO A 65 -34.27 -31.15 40.19
C PRO A 65 -33.14 -32.10 40.62
N ARG A 66 -32.40 -31.65 41.65
CA ARG A 66 -31.37 -32.42 42.40
C ARG A 66 -32.02 -33.23 43.56
N ARG A 67 -31.34 -34.28 44.07
CA ARG A 67 -31.40 -34.68 45.50
C ARG A 67 -30.09 -35.34 45.98
N ARG A 68 -29.88 -35.39 47.31
CA ARG A 68 -28.60 -35.69 48.01
C ARG A 68 -28.62 -37.06 48.76
N ARG A 69 -27.42 -37.47 49.20
CA ARG A 69 -27.06 -38.61 50.10
C ARG A 69 -27.78 -38.57 51.48
N PRO A 70 -27.75 -39.65 52.28
CA PRO A 70 -26.64 -39.95 53.22
C PRO A 70 -25.90 -41.28 52.85
N SER A 71 -25.01 -41.93 53.62
CA SER A 71 -24.50 -41.78 55.00
C SER A 71 -22.98 -42.15 55.10
N HIS A 72 -22.51 -42.60 56.27
CA HIS A 72 -21.17 -43.20 56.56
C HIS A 72 -21.32 -44.39 57.53
N LEU A 73 -20.39 -45.35 57.53
CA LEU A 73 -19.65 -45.92 58.69
C LEU A 73 -18.89 -47.22 58.30
N GLY A 74 -17.72 -47.49 58.91
CA GLY A 74 -17.08 -48.82 58.92
C GLY A 74 -15.75 -48.97 58.16
N ALA A 75 -14.63 -48.72 58.85
CA ALA A 75 -13.27 -49.19 58.51
C ALA A 75 -12.94 -50.44 59.40
N PRO A 76 -11.81 -51.17 59.27
CA PRO A 76 -10.57 -50.84 58.54
C PRO A 76 -9.90 -51.97 57.71
N GLY A 77 -8.96 -51.58 56.83
CA GLY A 77 -8.02 -52.48 56.16
C GLY A 77 -6.85 -51.70 55.54
N ARG A 78 -5.62 -51.96 55.98
CA ARG A 78 -4.41 -51.25 55.53
C ARG A 78 -3.88 -51.80 54.20
N LEU A 79 -3.67 -50.97 53.19
CA LEU A 79 -2.66 -51.17 52.14
C LEU A 79 -2.04 -49.82 51.72
N GLY A 80 -0.85 -49.88 51.12
CA GLY A 80 0.12 -48.77 51.00
C GLY A 80 -0.23 -47.62 50.03
N PRO A 81 0.67 -46.62 49.91
CA PRO A 81 0.36 -45.36 49.25
C PRO A 81 0.17 -45.52 47.74
N ALA A 82 -1.03 -45.22 47.27
CA ALA A 82 -1.28 -44.98 45.85
C ALA A 82 -0.53 -43.71 45.42
N ARG A 83 0.30 -43.82 44.36
CA ARG A 83 1.02 -42.68 43.79
C ARG A 83 0.04 -41.59 43.38
N GLU A 84 0.44 -40.35 43.64
CA GLU A 84 -0.37 -39.16 43.41
C GLU A 84 -0.78 -39.05 41.93
N ARG A 85 -2.05 -38.68 41.71
CA ARG A 85 -2.47 -38.16 40.41
C ARG A 85 -1.74 -36.83 40.17
N PRO A 86 -1.07 -36.63 39.03
CA PRO A 86 -0.54 -35.31 38.69
C PRO A 86 -1.67 -34.28 38.73
N ALA A 87 -1.39 -33.12 39.34
CA ALA A 87 -2.29 -31.98 39.28
C ALA A 87 -2.60 -31.60 37.82
N ALA A 88 -3.78 -31.04 37.58
CA ALA A 88 -4.16 -30.55 36.27
C ALA A 88 -3.12 -29.54 35.77
N GLY A 89 -2.48 -29.86 34.64
CA GLY A 89 -1.43 -29.02 34.05
C GLY A 89 -1.97 -27.65 33.66
N ASP A 90 -1.21 -26.62 34.03
CA ASP A 90 -1.36 -25.23 33.63
C ASP A 90 -1.64 -25.08 32.12
N PRO A 91 -2.74 -24.42 31.69
CA PRO A 91 -3.08 -24.23 30.27
C PRO A 91 -2.20 -23.18 29.56
N ALA A 92 -1.03 -22.84 30.09
CA ALA A 92 -0.12 -21.80 29.60
C ALA A 92 1.20 -22.33 28.99
N ARG A 93 1.15 -23.39 28.19
CA ARG A 93 2.26 -23.78 27.29
C ARG A 93 1.82 -24.00 25.84
N HIS A 94 1.36 -22.93 25.21
CA HIS A 94 1.63 -22.78 23.78
C HIS A 94 3.15 -22.65 23.60
N GLU A 95 3.80 -23.76 23.23
CA GLU A 95 5.13 -23.66 22.61
C GLU A 95 5.01 -22.70 21.42
N ARG A 96 5.67 -21.55 21.53
CA ARG A 96 5.87 -20.67 20.39
C ARG A 96 6.72 -21.47 19.41
N VAL A 97 6.10 -21.95 18.33
CA VAL A 97 6.80 -22.53 17.19
C VAL A 97 7.87 -21.52 16.78
N ALA A 98 9.14 -21.87 16.98
CA ALA A 98 10.24 -21.02 16.60
C ALA A 98 10.13 -20.73 15.09
N PRO A 99 10.33 -19.47 14.65
CA PRO A 99 10.26 -19.16 13.22
C PRO A 99 11.18 -20.10 12.46
N GLY A 100 10.63 -20.71 11.41
CA GLY A 100 11.25 -21.85 10.73
C GLY A 100 12.68 -21.54 10.29
N ARG A 101 13.59 -22.47 10.60
CA ARG A 101 15.03 -22.37 10.30
C ARG A 101 15.22 -21.99 8.83
N THR A 102 15.74 -20.78 8.57
CA THR A 102 15.96 -20.29 7.20
C THR A 102 16.81 -21.29 6.43
N LEU A 103 16.33 -21.72 5.26
CA LEU A 103 17.10 -22.59 4.37
C LEU A 103 18.32 -21.82 3.89
N LYS A 104 19.50 -22.47 3.87
CA LYS A 104 20.76 -21.80 3.51
C LYS A 104 20.75 -21.14 2.11
N ASN A 105 19.88 -21.62 1.21
CA ASN A 105 19.59 -21.01 -0.09
C ASN A 105 18.06 -20.97 -0.31
N PRO A 106 17.40 -19.80 -0.23
CA PRO A 106 16.01 -19.66 -0.66
C PRO A 106 15.89 -19.69 -2.19
N LEU A 107 14.74 -20.14 -2.71
CA LEU A 107 14.45 -20.12 -4.15
C LEU A 107 14.01 -18.73 -4.66
N ARG A 108 13.74 -17.78 -3.74
CA ARG A 108 13.21 -16.45 -4.01
C ARG A 108 13.54 -15.51 -2.86
N TRP A 109 14.00 -14.31 -3.17
CA TRP A 109 14.39 -13.32 -2.16
C TRP A 109 14.24 -11.89 -2.71
N ALA A 110 14.18 -10.93 -1.80
CA ALA A 110 14.24 -9.51 -2.08
C ALA A 110 15.48 -8.95 -1.40
N ASP A 111 16.42 -8.44 -2.19
CA ASP A 111 17.55 -7.66 -1.68
C ASP A 111 17.08 -6.22 -1.49
N VAL A 112 17.28 -5.67 -0.30
CA VAL A 112 16.80 -4.35 0.14
C VAL A 112 18.00 -3.47 0.53
N ASP A 113 18.16 -2.38 -0.18
CA ASP A 113 19.22 -1.39 -0.01
C ASP A 113 18.77 -0.31 0.98
N LEU A 114 19.30 -0.35 2.20
CA LEU A 114 18.98 0.61 3.27
C LEU A 114 19.67 1.96 3.04
N GLY A 115 20.89 1.98 2.51
CA GLY A 115 21.57 3.20 2.09
C GLY A 115 20.76 4.00 1.06
N ALA A 116 20.08 3.31 0.14
CA ALA A 116 19.13 3.93 -0.80
C ALA A 116 17.93 4.57 -0.06
N ILE A 117 17.34 3.91 0.95
CA ILE A 117 16.28 4.51 1.78
C ILE A 117 16.78 5.80 2.45
N SER A 118 17.93 5.74 3.11
CA SER A 118 18.53 6.89 3.82
C SER A 118 18.81 8.05 2.85
N ALA A 119 19.41 7.77 1.70
CA ALA A 119 19.70 8.76 0.66
C ALA A 119 18.44 9.34 0.01
N ASN A 120 17.37 8.56 -0.12
CA ASN A 120 16.09 9.03 -0.63
C ASN A 120 15.41 9.97 0.37
N CYS A 121 15.41 9.64 1.67
CA CYS A 121 14.92 10.54 2.73
C CYS A 121 15.69 11.87 2.73
N ALA A 122 17.02 11.83 2.67
CA ALA A 122 17.85 13.03 2.62
C ALA A 122 17.58 13.89 1.36
N ARG A 123 17.40 13.25 0.19
CA ARG A 123 17.00 13.93 -1.06
C ARG A 123 15.63 14.59 -0.96
N ILE A 124 14.64 13.91 -0.36
CA ILE A 124 13.29 14.46 -0.15
C ILE A 124 13.36 15.69 0.76
N LEU A 125 14.11 15.62 1.86
CA LEU A 125 14.32 16.76 2.76
C LEU A 125 15.00 17.94 2.06
N GLY A 126 15.99 17.69 1.19
CA GLY A 126 16.66 18.73 0.41
C GLY A 126 15.79 19.42 -0.67
N HIS A 127 14.63 18.85 -1.01
CA HIS A 127 13.65 19.46 -1.93
C HIS A 127 12.60 20.32 -1.21
N LEU A 128 12.47 20.16 0.11
CA LEU A 128 11.41 20.79 0.90
C LEU A 128 11.85 22.16 1.47
N PRO A 129 10.88 23.01 1.85
CA PRO A 129 11.19 24.25 2.58
C PRO A 129 12.01 23.98 3.86
N GLN A 130 12.94 24.88 4.17
CA GLN A 130 13.80 24.73 5.33
C GLN A 130 12.97 24.62 6.63
N GLY A 131 13.26 23.60 7.44
CA GLY A 131 12.55 23.32 8.70
C GLY A 131 11.30 22.44 8.56
N THR A 132 10.88 22.09 7.34
CA THR A 132 9.85 21.06 7.13
C THR A 132 10.31 19.71 7.67
N ARG A 133 9.47 19.07 8.48
CA ARG A 133 9.72 17.72 9.01
C ARG A 133 9.33 16.62 8.03
N LEU A 134 10.08 15.53 8.01
CA LEU A 134 9.74 14.31 7.27
C LEU A 134 9.20 13.25 8.23
N PHE A 135 7.98 12.79 7.99
CA PHE A 135 7.45 11.56 8.56
C PHE A 135 7.53 10.44 7.51
N ALA A 136 8.38 9.44 7.76
CA ALA A 136 8.56 8.30 6.87
C ALA A 136 7.42 7.29 7.06
N VAL A 137 6.70 6.96 5.98
CA VAL A 137 5.52 6.09 6.05
C VAL A 137 5.94 4.61 5.83
N VAL A 138 5.96 3.84 6.92
CA VAL A 138 6.53 2.48 6.99
C VAL A 138 5.50 1.35 7.26
N LYS A 139 4.21 1.66 7.09
CA LYS A 139 3.10 0.68 7.08
C LYS A 139 3.27 -0.43 6.03
N ALA A 140 2.42 -1.45 6.11
CA ALA A 140 2.42 -2.63 5.25
C ALA A 140 3.80 -3.31 5.21
N GLY A 141 4.43 -3.45 6.37
CA GLY A 141 5.78 -3.99 6.51
C GLY A 141 6.82 -3.21 5.72
N GLY A 142 6.85 -1.88 5.84
CA GLY A 142 7.75 -1.02 5.06
C GLY A 142 7.47 -1.12 3.56
N TYR A 143 6.20 -1.06 3.15
CA TYR A 143 5.78 -1.26 1.75
C TYR A 143 6.37 -2.56 1.14
N GLY A 144 6.38 -3.65 1.92
CA GLY A 144 6.99 -4.93 1.54
C GLY A 144 8.51 -5.05 1.70
N HIS A 145 9.24 -4.00 2.09
CA HIS A 145 10.69 -4.01 2.24
C HIS A 145 11.15 -4.48 3.63
N GLY A 146 10.31 -4.34 4.66
CA GLY A 146 10.61 -4.63 6.07
C GLY A 146 10.48 -3.37 6.93
N SER A 147 9.47 -3.30 7.80
CA SER A 147 9.12 -2.08 8.55
C SER A 147 10.24 -1.57 9.46
N VAL A 148 10.85 -2.45 10.27
CA VAL A 148 11.86 -2.07 11.27
C VAL A 148 13.17 -1.59 10.61
N PRO A 149 13.80 -2.32 9.64
CA PRO A 149 15.03 -1.85 9.01
C PRO A 149 14.84 -0.57 8.18
N VAL A 150 13.72 -0.45 7.45
CA VAL A 150 13.38 0.79 6.73
C VAL A 150 13.16 1.96 7.69
N ALA A 151 12.54 1.73 8.85
CA ALA A 151 12.35 2.79 9.84
C ALA A 151 13.69 3.31 10.39
N HIS A 152 14.65 2.43 10.69
CA HIS A 152 16.02 2.84 11.06
C HIS A 152 16.67 3.68 9.96
N ALA A 153 16.76 3.16 8.74
CA ALA A 153 17.36 3.85 7.61
C ALA A 153 16.69 5.20 7.32
N ALA A 154 15.36 5.28 7.43
CA ALA A 154 14.64 6.53 7.24
C ALA A 154 14.99 7.60 8.30
N LEU A 155 15.14 7.20 9.57
CA LEU A 155 15.58 8.09 10.66
C LEU A 155 17.03 8.57 10.43
N GLU A 156 17.93 7.67 10.03
CA GLU A 156 19.32 8.00 9.65
C GLU A 156 19.39 8.95 8.45
N GLY A 157 18.48 8.77 7.47
CA GLY A 157 18.25 9.69 6.36
C GLY A 157 17.57 11.02 6.73
N GLY A 158 17.41 11.31 8.03
CA GLY A 158 16.91 12.58 8.55
C GLY A 158 15.40 12.65 8.79
N ALA A 159 14.65 11.54 8.67
CA ALA A 159 13.24 11.54 9.06
C ALA A 159 13.10 11.86 10.56
N THR A 160 12.20 12.78 10.89
CA THR A 160 11.95 13.26 12.25
C THR A 160 10.74 12.58 12.91
N GLY A 161 10.20 11.56 12.26
CA GLY A 161 9.03 10.83 12.70
C GLY A 161 8.70 9.67 11.76
N LEU A 162 7.87 8.76 12.25
CA LEU A 162 7.45 7.56 11.53
C LEU A 162 5.92 7.53 11.44
N ALA A 163 5.39 6.90 10.40
CA ALA A 163 3.95 6.80 10.23
C ALA A 163 3.51 5.40 9.76
N VAL A 164 2.48 4.87 10.41
CA VAL A 164 1.96 3.51 10.23
C VAL A 164 0.45 3.51 10.07
N ALA A 165 -0.15 2.39 9.67
CA ALA A 165 -1.60 2.25 9.57
C ALA A 165 -2.22 1.75 10.88
N THR A 166 -1.59 0.82 11.59
CA THR A 166 -2.22 0.13 12.75
C THR A 166 -1.42 0.24 14.05
N LEU A 167 -2.06 -0.14 15.17
CA LEU A 167 -1.42 -0.19 16.49
C LEU A 167 -0.36 -1.31 16.57
N GLU A 168 -0.58 -2.41 15.86
CA GLU A 168 0.36 -3.54 15.77
C GLU A 168 1.63 -3.14 15.01
N GLU A 169 1.48 -2.39 13.92
CA GLU A 169 2.63 -1.80 13.20
C GLU A 169 3.36 -0.78 14.07
N ALA A 170 2.63 0.07 14.81
CA ALA A 170 3.23 1.02 15.74
C ALA A 170 4.06 0.31 16.82
N ALA A 171 3.54 -0.78 17.38
CA ALA A 171 4.22 -1.59 18.39
C ALA A 171 5.54 -2.20 17.89
N GLN A 172 5.66 -2.53 16.59
CA GLN A 172 6.90 -3.05 15.99
C GLN A 172 8.02 -2.01 15.96
N ILE A 173 7.69 -0.74 15.72
CA ILE A 173 8.67 0.37 15.55
C ILE A 173 8.74 1.30 16.78
N ARG A 174 7.99 1.00 17.85
CA ARG A 174 7.86 1.87 19.04
C ARG A 174 9.17 2.18 19.75
N GLY A 175 10.16 1.29 19.66
CA GLY A 175 11.46 1.46 20.31
C GLY A 175 12.48 2.30 19.53
N LEU A 176 12.12 2.80 18.33
CA LEU A 176 13.08 3.40 17.40
C LEU A 176 13.19 4.92 17.50
N VAL A 177 12.16 5.57 18.02
CA VAL A 177 12.02 7.04 18.15
C VAL A 177 11.07 7.32 19.32
N ASP A 178 10.94 8.57 19.78
CA ASP A 178 9.91 8.92 20.78
C ASP A 178 8.53 8.47 20.28
N PRO A 179 7.72 7.74 21.09
CA PRO A 179 6.38 7.33 20.72
C PRO A 179 5.52 8.45 20.12
N GLU A 180 5.60 9.69 20.63
CA GLU A 180 4.80 10.80 20.08
C GLU A 180 5.16 11.11 18.61
N GLN A 181 6.38 10.82 18.18
CA GLN A 181 6.85 10.96 16.80
C GLN A 181 6.40 9.80 15.88
N ILE A 182 5.63 8.84 16.40
CA ILE A 182 5.02 7.75 15.63
C ILE A 182 3.54 8.05 15.44
N LEU A 183 3.12 8.35 14.20
CA LEU A 183 1.74 8.61 13.85
C LEU A 183 1.02 7.33 13.40
N VAL A 184 0.01 6.91 14.16
CA VAL A 184 -0.98 5.91 13.74
C VAL A 184 -2.00 6.61 12.85
N MET A 185 -1.88 6.39 11.54
CA MET A 185 -2.68 7.06 10.51
C MET A 185 -4.03 6.41 10.25
N GLY A 186 -4.23 5.13 10.61
CA GLY A 186 -5.49 4.43 10.39
C GLY A 186 -6.59 4.89 11.34
N GLY A 187 -7.84 4.79 10.88
CA GLY A 187 -8.99 5.00 11.75
C GLY A 187 -9.10 3.87 12.78
N LEU A 188 -9.32 4.23 14.04
CA LEU A 188 -9.59 3.30 15.14
C LEU A 188 -11.06 3.40 15.57
N VAL A 189 -11.55 2.36 16.22
CA VAL A 189 -12.87 2.37 16.90
C VAL A 189 -12.71 2.61 18.40
N ALA A 190 -13.76 3.11 19.06
CA ALA A 190 -13.74 3.46 20.49
C ALA A 190 -13.25 2.32 21.40
N SER A 191 -13.56 1.06 21.08
CA SER A 191 -13.09 -0.11 21.85
C SER A 191 -11.57 -0.30 21.83
N GLN A 192 -10.85 0.30 20.87
CA GLN A 192 -9.39 0.28 20.79
C GLN A 192 -8.74 1.45 21.54
N ALA A 193 -9.49 2.45 22.03
CA ALA A 193 -8.94 3.67 22.62
C ALA A 193 -7.96 3.40 23.78
N ARG A 194 -8.26 2.45 24.67
CA ARG A 194 -7.35 2.05 25.75
C ARG A 194 -6.03 1.48 25.24
N ALA A 195 -6.07 0.65 24.19
CA ALA A 195 -4.87 0.08 23.58
C ALA A 195 -4.05 1.16 22.87
N ALA A 196 -4.72 2.08 22.18
CA ALA A 196 -4.10 3.24 21.54
C ALA A 196 -3.40 4.15 22.56
N ALA A 197 -4.09 4.55 23.63
CA ALA A 197 -3.53 5.34 24.72
C ALA A 197 -2.29 4.68 25.36
N ALA A 198 -2.33 3.37 25.57
CA ALA A 198 -1.22 2.61 26.14
C ALA A 198 0.04 2.58 25.24
N THR A 199 -0.07 2.87 23.94
CA THR A 199 1.11 3.02 23.08
C THR A 199 1.91 4.28 23.41
N GLY A 200 1.25 5.38 23.82
CA GLY A 200 1.84 6.72 23.85
C GLY A 200 2.14 7.30 22.47
N CYS A 201 1.74 6.63 21.39
CA CYS A 201 1.92 7.10 20.02
C CYS A 201 0.91 8.18 19.65
N SER A 202 1.22 9.00 18.64
CA SER A 202 0.27 9.97 18.08
C SER A 202 -0.87 9.25 17.36
N ILE A 203 -2.11 9.47 17.80
CA ILE A 203 -3.30 8.76 17.31
C ILE A 203 -4.11 9.65 16.37
N THR A 204 -4.47 9.14 15.19
CA THR A 204 -5.42 9.83 14.32
C THR A 204 -6.85 9.75 14.87
N VAL A 205 -7.51 10.90 14.99
CA VAL A 205 -8.94 11.00 15.35
C VAL A 205 -9.71 11.69 14.24
N SER A 206 -10.89 11.17 13.91
CA SER A 206 -11.76 11.70 12.84
C SER A 206 -13.24 11.79 13.22
N ASN A 207 -13.60 11.45 14.46
CA ASN A 207 -14.97 11.50 14.96
C ASN A 207 -14.98 11.72 16.49
N ARG A 208 -16.15 12.11 17.02
CA ARG A 208 -16.37 12.38 18.44
C ARG A 208 -16.30 11.10 19.31
N GLU A 209 -16.80 9.97 18.83
CA GLU A 209 -16.86 8.72 19.60
C GLU A 209 -15.46 8.22 20.03
N LEU A 210 -14.48 8.25 19.12
CA LEU A 210 -13.10 7.92 19.43
C LEU A 210 -12.44 8.98 20.33
N ALA A 211 -12.75 10.27 20.14
CA ALA A 211 -12.25 11.33 21.00
C ALA A 211 -12.74 11.15 22.45
N GLU A 212 -14.02 10.87 22.65
CA GLU A 212 -14.64 10.58 23.95
C GLU A 212 -14.02 9.35 24.62
N ALA A 213 -13.78 8.28 23.84
CA ALA A 213 -13.14 7.08 24.35
C ALA A 213 -11.66 7.29 24.76
N LEU A 214 -10.94 8.18 24.06
CA LEU A 214 -9.57 8.57 24.40
C LEU A 214 -9.53 9.56 25.58
N ALA A 215 -10.52 10.43 25.74
CA ALA A 215 -10.64 11.40 26.83
C ALA A 215 -10.71 10.75 28.23
N ALA A 216 -11.06 9.46 28.31
CA ALA A 216 -11.03 8.65 29.53
C ALA A 216 -9.62 8.18 29.94
N SER A 217 -8.56 8.55 29.21
CA SER A 217 -7.18 8.16 29.51
C SER A 217 -6.59 8.94 30.68
N GLU A 218 -5.83 8.27 31.55
CA GLU A 218 -5.15 8.90 32.71
C GLU A 218 -4.04 9.89 32.33
N ARG A 219 -3.50 9.77 31.11
CA ARG A 219 -2.47 10.65 30.55
C ARG A 219 -2.98 11.22 29.22
N PRO A 220 -2.67 12.49 28.90
CA PRO A 220 -3.06 13.09 27.63
C PRO A 220 -2.51 12.30 26.44
N VAL A 221 -3.39 11.71 25.64
CA VAL A 221 -3.02 11.04 24.39
C VAL A 221 -2.76 12.11 23.32
N PRO A 222 -1.58 12.11 22.65
CA PRO A 222 -1.35 13.00 21.51
C PRO A 222 -2.26 12.61 20.34
N VAL A 223 -3.11 13.54 19.92
CA VAL A 223 -4.12 13.33 18.88
C VAL A 223 -3.82 14.18 17.65
N HIS A 224 -3.88 13.55 16.47
CA HIS A 224 -3.82 14.22 15.18
C HIS A 224 -5.22 14.21 14.54
N LEU A 225 -5.89 15.36 14.54
CA LEU A 225 -7.23 15.52 13.98
C LEU A 225 -7.19 15.40 12.45
N LYS A 226 -7.92 14.42 11.90
CA LYS A 226 -8.06 14.18 10.47
C LYS A 226 -9.26 14.93 9.91
N ILE A 227 -9.03 15.81 8.95
CA ILE A 227 -10.07 16.52 8.19
C ILE A 227 -10.10 15.95 6.77
N ASP A 228 -11.29 15.55 6.28
CA ASP A 228 -11.47 15.15 4.88
C ASP A 228 -11.80 16.40 4.04
N THR A 229 -10.93 16.72 3.10
CA THR A 229 -11.07 17.88 2.20
C THR A 229 -11.42 17.46 0.77
N GLY A 230 -11.76 16.19 0.54
CA GLY A 230 -12.10 15.66 -0.79
C GLY A 230 -11.41 14.36 -1.18
N MET A 231 -10.81 13.63 -0.23
CA MET A 231 -10.40 12.23 -0.48
C MET A 231 -11.58 11.27 -0.33
N GLY A 232 -12.58 11.62 0.50
CA GLY A 232 -13.80 10.85 0.68
C GLY A 232 -13.60 9.48 1.32
N ARG A 233 -12.53 9.30 2.11
CA ARG A 233 -12.16 8.01 2.71
C ARG A 233 -12.42 7.97 4.20
N PHE A 234 -11.86 8.93 4.94
CA PHE A 234 -12.14 9.18 6.35
C PHE A 234 -11.50 10.51 6.81
N GLY A 235 -12.13 11.10 7.80
CA GLY A 235 -11.87 12.42 8.37
C GLY A 235 -13.19 12.98 8.90
N CYS A 236 -13.15 13.94 9.81
CA CYS A 236 -14.33 14.76 10.06
C CYS A 236 -14.58 15.67 8.87
N ALA A 237 -15.83 16.13 8.70
CA ALA A 237 -16.13 17.15 7.73
C ALA A 237 -15.47 18.48 8.14
N PRO A 238 -15.11 19.36 7.18
CA PRO A 238 -14.55 20.68 7.47
C PRO A 238 -15.36 21.50 8.49
N GLU A 239 -16.69 21.43 8.39
CA GLU A 239 -17.66 22.09 9.27
C GLU A 239 -17.67 21.53 10.71
N ASP A 240 -17.39 20.24 10.89
CA ASP A 240 -17.34 19.58 12.20
C ASP A 240 -15.98 19.80 12.91
N ALA A 241 -14.93 20.12 12.14
CA ALA A 241 -13.57 20.16 12.62
C ALA A 241 -13.34 21.12 13.82
N PRO A 242 -13.89 22.35 13.87
CA PRO A 242 -13.73 23.23 15.02
C PRO A 242 -14.31 22.64 16.32
N ALA A 243 -15.53 22.11 16.28
CA ALA A 243 -16.19 21.54 17.46
C ALA A 243 -15.48 20.27 17.96
N LEU A 244 -14.90 19.47 17.05
CA LEU A 244 -14.11 18.30 17.42
C LEU A 244 -12.71 18.69 17.94
N ALA A 245 -12.05 19.68 17.35
CA ALA A 245 -10.77 20.21 17.81
C ALA A 245 -10.86 20.79 19.22
N GLN A 246 -11.86 21.64 19.47
CA GLN A 246 -12.12 22.21 20.79
C GLN A 246 -12.35 21.11 21.84
N TYR A 247 -13.15 20.10 21.53
CA TYR A 247 -13.39 18.97 22.44
C TYR A 247 -12.12 18.16 22.76
N ILE A 248 -11.22 17.98 21.79
CA ILE A 248 -9.94 17.28 21.97
C ILE A 248 -8.98 18.11 22.86
N ASP A 249 -9.01 19.43 22.74
CA ASP A 249 -8.13 20.36 23.47
C ASP A 249 -8.59 20.61 24.92
N GLU A 250 -9.90 20.72 25.16
CA GLU A 250 -10.49 20.91 26.49
C GLU A 250 -10.44 19.62 27.36
N SER A 251 -10.25 18.46 26.74
CA SER A 251 -10.23 17.15 27.42
C SER A 251 -8.87 16.86 28.07
N ARG A 252 -8.89 16.51 29.36
CA ARG A 252 -7.67 16.14 30.11
C ARG A 252 -7.01 14.83 29.65
N GLY A 253 -7.76 13.94 28.99
CA GLY A 253 -7.25 12.65 28.49
C GLY A 253 -6.66 12.72 27.08
N THR A 254 -6.70 13.89 26.42
CA THR A 254 -6.21 14.10 25.06
C THR A 254 -5.40 15.39 24.95
N ARG A 255 -4.68 15.56 23.85
CA ARG A 255 -4.02 16.81 23.46
C ARG A 255 -4.03 16.92 21.95
N LEU A 256 -4.42 18.07 21.40
CA LEU A 256 -4.37 18.30 19.96
C LEU A 256 -2.91 18.51 19.51
N ALA A 257 -2.24 17.41 19.21
CA ALA A 257 -0.83 17.39 18.79
C ALA A 257 -0.64 17.75 17.32
N GLY A 258 -1.68 17.56 16.48
CA GLY A 258 -1.66 17.98 15.08
C GLY A 258 -3.00 17.95 14.37
N THR A 259 -3.00 18.43 13.14
CA THR A 259 -4.15 18.49 12.23
C THR A 259 -3.70 18.11 10.82
N TRP A 260 -4.51 17.32 10.10
CA TRP A 260 -4.07 16.83 8.80
C TRP A 260 -5.16 16.46 7.80
N THR A 261 -4.84 16.69 6.53
CA THR A 261 -5.59 16.16 5.39
C THR A 261 -4.71 15.28 4.49
N HIS A 262 -5.28 14.72 3.42
CA HIS A 262 -4.54 13.92 2.45
C HIS A 262 -5.07 14.20 1.06
N PHE A 263 -4.17 14.54 0.14
CA PHE A 263 -4.55 14.81 -1.24
C PHE A 263 -4.95 13.51 -1.97
N ALA A 264 -5.96 13.62 -2.82
CA ALA A 264 -6.50 12.49 -3.58
C ALA A 264 -5.81 12.29 -4.94
N LYS A 265 -5.20 13.35 -5.48
CA LYS A 265 -4.64 13.39 -6.85
C LYS A 265 -3.42 14.32 -7.00
N ALA A 266 -2.55 14.37 -6.00
CA ALA A 266 -1.39 15.28 -6.03
C ALA A 266 -0.38 14.97 -7.15
N GLU A 267 -0.47 13.78 -7.74
CA GLU A 267 0.28 13.32 -8.90
C GLU A 267 -0.34 13.67 -10.26
N SER A 268 -1.61 14.11 -10.31
CA SER A 268 -2.38 14.15 -11.57
C SER A 268 -3.38 15.31 -11.74
N ASP A 269 -3.76 16.04 -10.68
CA ASP A 269 -4.79 17.09 -10.73
C ASP A 269 -4.42 18.23 -9.76
N GLU A 270 -3.62 19.19 -10.24
CA GLU A 270 -3.21 20.36 -9.46
C GLU A 270 -4.43 21.15 -8.97
N ALA A 271 -5.43 21.36 -9.83
CA ALA A 271 -6.58 22.19 -9.49
C ALA A 271 -7.42 21.56 -8.35
N MET A 272 -7.58 20.24 -8.34
CA MET A 272 -8.16 19.54 -7.19
C MET A 272 -7.27 19.64 -5.96
N THR A 273 -5.97 19.40 -6.10
CA THR A 273 -5.01 19.41 -4.99
C THR A 273 -4.95 20.78 -4.29
N ARG A 274 -4.92 21.87 -5.07
CA ARG A 274 -4.98 23.25 -4.60
C ARG A 274 -6.28 23.54 -3.85
N ARG A 275 -7.44 23.14 -4.38
CA ARG A 275 -8.74 23.27 -3.66
C ARG A 275 -8.76 22.50 -2.33
N GLN A 276 -8.20 21.28 -2.28
CA GLN A 276 -8.08 20.50 -1.04
C GLN A 276 -7.18 21.20 -0.01
N PHE A 277 -6.09 21.83 -0.47
CA PHE A 277 -5.18 22.58 0.38
C PHE A 277 -5.80 23.86 0.92
N GLU A 278 -6.43 24.67 0.07
CA GLU A 278 -7.12 25.92 0.46
C GLU A 278 -8.23 25.64 1.48
N LEU A 279 -9.06 24.62 1.25
CA LEU A 279 -10.08 24.17 2.20
C LEU A 279 -9.47 23.69 3.53
N PHE A 280 -8.32 23.01 3.50
CA PHE A 280 -7.63 22.59 4.72
C PHE A 280 -7.14 23.80 5.52
N VAL A 281 -6.48 24.76 4.87
CA VAL A 281 -5.94 25.98 5.49
C VAL A 281 -7.05 26.87 6.06
N ASP A 282 -8.13 27.08 5.32
CA ASP A 282 -9.33 27.79 5.79
C ASP A 282 -9.94 27.10 7.02
N THR A 283 -10.07 25.77 7.01
CA THR A 283 -10.63 25.01 8.14
C THR A 283 -9.75 25.09 9.39
N ILE A 284 -8.43 24.89 9.27
CA ILE A 284 -7.54 24.97 10.44
C ILE A 284 -7.47 26.39 11.03
N SER A 285 -7.74 27.43 10.24
CA SER A 285 -7.82 28.82 10.73
C SER A 285 -9.04 29.09 11.63
N ARG A 286 -10.07 28.23 11.55
CA ARG A 286 -11.36 28.38 12.24
C ARG A 286 -11.53 27.46 13.46
N LEU A 287 -10.51 26.71 13.85
CA LEU A 287 -10.63 25.72 14.94
C LEU A 287 -10.83 26.33 16.34
N GLY A 288 -10.50 27.62 16.54
CA GLY A 288 -10.57 28.28 17.84
C GLY A 288 -9.48 27.86 18.85
N VAL A 289 -8.75 26.80 18.56
CA VAL A 289 -7.62 26.24 19.36
C VAL A 289 -6.36 26.09 18.50
N SER A 290 -5.22 25.77 19.12
CA SER A 290 -3.99 25.52 18.38
C SER A 290 -4.12 24.29 17.47
N PRO A 291 -3.83 24.38 16.16
CA PRO A 291 -3.96 23.24 15.24
C PRO A 291 -2.87 22.17 15.42
N GLY A 292 -1.93 22.37 16.35
CA GLY A 292 -0.74 21.52 16.52
C GLY A 292 0.15 21.50 15.26
N MET A 293 0.82 20.38 15.01
CA MET A 293 1.54 20.12 13.76
C MET A 293 0.57 19.98 12.58
N ARG A 294 0.66 20.88 11.59
CA ARG A 294 -0.15 20.88 10.38
C ARG A 294 0.57 20.12 9.27
N HIS A 295 -0.08 19.11 8.67
CA HIS A 295 0.55 18.34 7.59
C HIS A 295 -0.44 17.86 6.52
N ALA A 296 -0.23 18.26 5.26
CA ALA A 296 -1.10 17.87 4.14
C ALA A 296 -0.45 16.84 3.21
N CYS A 297 0.77 17.11 2.74
CA CYS A 297 1.43 16.34 1.67
C CYS A 297 1.61 14.83 1.95
N ASN A 298 1.39 14.05 0.90
CA ASN A 298 1.96 12.71 0.69
C ASN A 298 3.22 12.83 -0.20
N SER A 299 3.77 11.72 -0.70
CA SER A 299 4.94 11.75 -1.60
C SER A 299 4.75 12.66 -2.82
N ALA A 300 3.64 12.53 -3.54
CA ALA A 300 3.37 13.33 -4.73
C ALA A 300 3.13 14.82 -4.40
N GLY A 301 2.43 15.11 -3.29
CA GLY A 301 2.26 16.49 -2.81
C GLY A 301 3.58 17.14 -2.41
N ALA A 302 4.49 16.39 -1.77
CA ALA A 302 5.81 16.87 -1.38
C ALA A 302 6.72 17.13 -2.60
N LEU A 303 6.57 16.36 -3.67
CA LEU A 303 7.30 16.54 -4.93
C LEU A 303 6.76 17.73 -5.74
N ASN A 304 5.46 17.71 -6.05
CA ASN A 304 4.84 18.60 -7.02
C ASN A 304 4.40 19.95 -6.42
N HIS A 305 4.14 19.99 -5.11
CA HIS A 305 3.67 21.16 -4.38
C HIS A 305 4.44 21.34 -3.05
N PRO A 306 5.78 21.52 -3.09
CA PRO A 306 6.58 21.68 -1.88
C PRO A 306 6.15 22.89 -1.02
N GLU A 307 5.48 23.88 -1.62
CA GLU A 307 4.87 25.01 -0.90
C GLU A 307 3.68 24.60 0.00
N PHE A 308 3.07 23.43 -0.23
CA PHE A 308 2.00 22.86 0.61
C PHE A 308 2.53 21.99 1.77
N ALA A 309 3.85 21.95 2.00
CA ALA A 309 4.48 21.11 3.02
C ALA A 309 4.04 21.43 4.46
N LEU A 310 3.72 22.70 4.76
CA LEU A 310 3.39 23.18 6.11
C LEU A 310 4.49 22.78 7.12
N ASP A 311 4.12 22.18 8.26
CA ASP A 311 5.08 21.84 9.32
C ASP A 311 5.73 20.45 9.12
N ALA A 312 5.10 19.58 8.32
CA ALA A 312 5.61 18.25 8.01
C ALA A 312 4.99 17.62 6.74
N VAL A 313 5.76 16.79 6.04
CA VAL A 313 5.27 15.91 4.96
C VAL A 313 5.27 14.45 5.39
N ARG A 314 4.41 13.62 4.78
CA ARG A 314 4.32 12.17 5.04
C ARG A 314 4.66 11.39 3.77
N CYS A 315 5.95 11.17 3.51
CA CYS A 315 6.38 10.46 2.30
C CYS A 315 6.38 8.94 2.53
N GLY A 316 5.70 8.24 1.62
CA GLY A 316 5.73 6.78 1.52
C GLY A 316 6.57 6.35 0.33
N ILE A 317 5.94 6.11 -0.82
CA ILE A 317 6.54 5.45 -2.00
C ILE A 317 7.92 5.99 -2.43
N SER A 318 8.15 7.29 -2.25
CA SER A 318 9.38 7.97 -2.63
C SER A 318 10.59 7.67 -1.74
N ILE A 319 10.40 7.28 -0.47
CA ILE A 319 11.53 6.83 0.37
C ILE A 319 12.09 5.50 -0.16
N TYR A 320 11.23 4.67 -0.77
CA TYR A 320 11.57 3.40 -1.40
C TYR A 320 12.15 3.55 -2.82
N GLY A 321 12.30 4.79 -3.30
CA GLY A 321 12.91 5.09 -4.58
C GLY A 321 11.99 5.07 -5.80
N CYS A 322 10.68 5.08 -5.57
CA CYS A 322 9.66 5.04 -6.62
C CYS A 322 8.90 6.37 -6.72
N GLU A 323 8.40 6.71 -7.91
CA GLU A 323 7.58 7.91 -8.18
C GLU A 323 8.22 9.27 -7.79
N TRP A 324 9.54 9.35 -7.67
CA TRP A 324 10.27 10.60 -7.39
C TRP A 324 11.54 10.70 -8.27
N PRO A 325 11.70 11.74 -9.11
CA PRO A 325 12.87 11.87 -9.98
C PRO A 325 14.20 11.89 -9.21
N GLY A 326 15.10 10.97 -9.57
CA GLY A 326 16.45 10.90 -9.01
C GLY A 326 16.57 10.17 -7.67
N THR A 327 15.48 9.67 -7.07
CA THR A 327 15.61 8.67 -5.99
C THR A 327 16.05 7.32 -6.53
N THR A 328 16.66 6.50 -5.69
CA THR A 328 17.21 5.18 -6.05
C THR A 328 16.25 4.08 -5.57
N PRO A 329 15.70 3.22 -6.47
CA PRO A 329 14.87 2.08 -6.08
C PRO A 329 15.57 1.15 -5.09
N ALA A 330 14.98 0.98 -3.92
CA ALA A 330 15.62 0.32 -2.78
C ALA A 330 15.41 -1.22 -2.73
N LEU A 331 14.80 -1.83 -3.74
CA LEU A 331 14.48 -3.27 -3.74
C LEU A 331 14.74 -3.93 -5.09
N ALA A 332 15.37 -5.11 -5.03
CA ALA A 332 15.50 -6.04 -6.14
C ALA A 332 14.87 -7.39 -5.81
N LEU A 333 13.85 -7.81 -6.57
CA LEU A 333 13.13 -9.08 -6.40
C LEU A 333 13.72 -10.14 -7.34
N ARG A 334 14.21 -11.24 -6.78
CA ARG A 334 14.93 -12.29 -7.51
C ARG A 334 14.42 -13.70 -7.15
N SER A 335 14.54 -14.62 -8.10
CA SER A 335 14.21 -16.04 -7.90
C SER A 335 15.04 -16.92 -8.82
N LEU A 336 15.05 -18.23 -8.60
CA LEU A 336 15.83 -19.19 -9.38
C LEU A 336 15.01 -19.88 -10.47
N VAL A 337 15.63 -20.09 -11.63
CA VAL A 337 15.16 -21.02 -12.66
C VAL A 337 15.25 -22.44 -12.12
N THR A 338 14.14 -23.16 -12.03
CA THR A 338 14.07 -24.54 -11.50
C THR A 338 13.90 -25.60 -12.58
N HIS A 339 13.49 -25.22 -13.78
CA HIS A 339 13.36 -26.13 -14.91
C HIS A 339 13.61 -25.40 -16.22
N VAL A 340 14.22 -26.08 -17.19
CA VAL A 340 14.40 -25.59 -18.57
C VAL A 340 14.09 -26.75 -19.51
N LYS A 341 13.25 -26.51 -20.53
CA LYS A 341 12.91 -27.49 -21.56
C LYS A 341 12.76 -26.83 -22.93
N THR A 342 12.93 -27.62 -23.98
CA THR A 342 12.48 -27.23 -25.33
C THR A 342 11.04 -27.71 -25.52
N VAL A 343 10.24 -26.92 -26.24
CA VAL A 343 8.89 -27.30 -26.68
C VAL A 343 8.76 -27.08 -28.18
N GLU A 344 8.03 -27.98 -28.84
CA GLU A 344 7.77 -27.90 -30.27
C GLU A 344 6.70 -26.88 -30.62
N LYS A 345 6.67 -26.47 -31.89
CA LYS A 345 5.62 -25.60 -32.44
C LYS A 345 4.22 -26.15 -32.11
N GLY A 346 3.35 -25.29 -31.59
CA GLY A 346 1.98 -25.65 -31.22
C GLY A 346 1.81 -26.19 -29.80
N ALA A 347 2.90 -26.46 -29.05
CA ALA A 347 2.81 -26.79 -27.63
C ALA A 347 2.28 -25.60 -26.81
N THR A 348 1.54 -25.86 -25.72
CA THR A 348 0.94 -24.80 -24.88
C THR A 348 1.56 -24.72 -23.50
N VAL A 349 1.48 -23.54 -22.86
CA VAL A 349 2.08 -23.26 -21.55
C VAL A 349 1.08 -22.60 -20.59
N GLY A 350 1.05 -23.11 -19.35
CA GLY A 350 0.28 -22.56 -18.24
C GLY A 350 -1.22 -22.92 -18.25
N TYR A 351 -1.90 -22.56 -17.17
CA TYR A 351 -3.35 -22.77 -17.04
C TYR A 351 -4.14 -22.11 -18.18
N GLY A 352 -5.18 -22.81 -18.66
CA GLY A 352 -6.01 -22.35 -19.77
C GLY A 352 -5.31 -22.31 -21.13
N SER A 353 -4.06 -22.80 -21.24
CA SER A 353 -3.28 -22.81 -22.48
C SER A 353 -3.18 -21.44 -23.18
N LEU A 354 -3.11 -20.36 -22.39
CA LEU A 354 -3.13 -18.97 -22.91
C LEU A 354 -1.92 -18.60 -23.78
N TRP A 355 -0.87 -19.41 -23.79
CA TRP A 355 0.25 -19.27 -24.71
C TRP A 355 0.45 -20.56 -25.48
N GLN A 356 0.71 -20.41 -26.78
CA GLN A 356 1.03 -21.49 -27.70
C GLN A 356 2.32 -21.14 -28.46
N ALA A 357 3.25 -22.09 -28.55
CA ALA A 357 4.56 -21.90 -29.15
C ALA A 357 4.44 -21.60 -30.66
N PRO A 358 4.87 -20.40 -31.15
CA PRO A 358 4.75 -20.05 -32.57
C PRO A 358 5.73 -20.84 -33.46
N GLY A 359 6.84 -21.29 -32.87
CA GLY A 359 7.84 -22.19 -33.43
C GLY A 359 8.39 -23.10 -32.33
N GLN A 360 9.52 -23.76 -32.57
CA GLN A 360 10.27 -24.41 -31.51
C GLN A 360 10.77 -23.35 -30.52
N ALA A 361 10.50 -23.52 -29.23
CA ALA A 361 10.81 -22.53 -28.20
C ALA A 361 11.51 -23.17 -26.99
N ARG A 362 12.35 -22.39 -26.30
CA ARG A 362 13.03 -22.80 -25.07
C ARG A 362 12.33 -22.15 -23.89
N VAL A 363 11.73 -22.95 -23.01
CA VAL A 363 10.90 -22.47 -21.90
C VAL A 363 11.61 -22.72 -20.58
N ALA A 364 11.72 -21.67 -19.76
CA ALA A 364 12.21 -21.75 -18.38
C ALA A 364 11.05 -21.62 -17.39
N THR A 365 11.10 -22.37 -16.29
CA THR A 365 10.22 -22.20 -15.13
C THR A 365 11.00 -21.57 -14.00
N VAL A 366 10.47 -20.50 -13.41
CA VAL A 366 11.06 -19.80 -12.27
C VAL A 366 10.19 -20.04 -11.03
N ALA A 367 10.81 -20.34 -9.89
CA ALA A 367 10.11 -20.73 -8.66
C ALA A 367 9.61 -19.52 -7.85
N ILE A 368 8.75 -18.70 -8.47
CA ILE A 368 8.02 -17.59 -7.86
C ILE A 368 6.66 -17.44 -8.55
N GLY A 369 5.58 -17.18 -7.80
CA GLY A 369 4.23 -17.08 -8.35
C GLY A 369 3.35 -16.04 -7.66
N TYR A 370 2.03 -16.14 -7.83
CA TYR A 370 1.11 -15.16 -7.26
C TYR A 370 1.01 -15.21 -5.73
N ALA A 371 1.38 -16.33 -5.09
CA ALA A 371 1.51 -16.41 -3.63
C ALA A 371 2.81 -15.77 -3.09
N ASP A 372 3.68 -15.29 -3.98
CA ASP A 372 4.89 -14.54 -3.65
C ASP A 372 4.82 -13.06 -4.09
N GLY A 373 3.73 -12.64 -4.75
CA GLY A 373 3.50 -11.26 -5.22
C GLY A 373 3.47 -11.06 -6.73
N VAL A 374 3.68 -12.10 -7.55
CA VAL A 374 3.57 -11.96 -9.01
C VAL A 374 2.11 -11.95 -9.43
N LEU A 375 1.54 -10.78 -9.70
CA LEU A 375 0.12 -10.62 -10.03
C LEU A 375 -0.30 -11.47 -11.23
N ARG A 376 -1.42 -12.20 -11.11
CA ARG A 376 -2.01 -13.00 -12.21
C ARG A 376 -2.35 -12.17 -13.47
N ALA A 377 -2.54 -10.87 -13.31
CA ALA A 377 -2.72 -9.92 -14.41
C ALA A 377 -1.52 -9.86 -15.37
N ARG A 378 -0.33 -10.30 -14.95
CA ARG A 378 0.88 -10.39 -15.79
C ARG A 378 0.89 -11.56 -16.79
N ALA A 379 -0.18 -12.35 -16.90
CA ALA A 379 -0.24 -13.44 -17.88
C ALA A 379 0.05 -12.94 -19.31
N ASN A 380 1.02 -13.54 -19.99
CA ASN A 380 1.55 -13.09 -21.28
C ASN A 380 2.03 -11.61 -21.33
N ARG A 381 2.41 -11.00 -20.19
CA ARG A 381 2.73 -9.56 -20.10
C ARG A 381 4.02 -9.28 -19.33
N GLY A 382 4.86 -8.48 -19.97
CA GLY A 382 6.11 -8.01 -19.40
C GLY A 382 7.22 -9.06 -19.44
N HIS A 383 8.31 -8.73 -18.74
CA HIS A 383 9.55 -9.48 -18.82
C HIS A 383 10.11 -9.82 -17.43
N VAL A 384 11.13 -10.65 -17.44
CA VAL A 384 12.04 -10.95 -16.33
C VAL A 384 13.45 -10.97 -16.90
N VAL A 385 14.45 -10.44 -16.21
CA VAL A 385 15.84 -10.49 -16.69
C VAL A 385 16.50 -11.80 -16.26
N VAL A 386 17.15 -12.50 -17.18
CA VAL A 386 17.94 -13.71 -16.93
C VAL A 386 19.25 -13.57 -17.71
N ARG A 387 20.40 -13.71 -17.03
CA ARG A 387 21.75 -13.54 -17.62
C ARG A 387 21.92 -12.21 -18.39
N GLY A 388 21.43 -11.11 -17.82
CA GLY A 388 21.51 -9.78 -18.42
C GLY A 388 20.64 -9.55 -19.65
N ARG A 389 19.66 -10.43 -19.94
CA ARG A 389 18.70 -10.28 -21.06
C ARG A 389 17.26 -10.42 -20.60
N ARG A 390 16.36 -9.61 -21.17
CA ARG A 390 14.91 -9.70 -20.91
C ARG A 390 14.33 -10.93 -21.61
N ALA A 391 13.67 -11.79 -20.84
CA ALA A 391 12.86 -12.92 -21.29
C ALA A 391 11.37 -12.61 -21.04
N PRO A 392 10.47 -12.73 -22.03
CA PRO A 392 9.05 -12.44 -21.84
C PRO A 392 8.37 -13.50 -20.96
N LEU A 393 7.45 -13.07 -20.10
CA LEU A 393 6.61 -13.95 -19.31
C LEU A 393 5.51 -14.54 -20.19
N ILE A 394 5.44 -15.87 -20.27
CA ILE A 394 4.49 -16.63 -21.11
C ILE A 394 3.56 -17.50 -20.27
N GLY A 395 2.32 -17.65 -20.73
CA GLY A 395 1.27 -18.39 -20.05
C GLY A 395 0.66 -17.67 -18.85
N MET A 396 -0.23 -18.38 -18.13
CA MET A 396 -0.78 -17.93 -16.86
C MET A 396 0.25 -18.05 -15.72
N VAL A 397 0.37 -16.99 -14.92
CA VAL A 397 1.06 -17.06 -13.62
C VAL A 397 0.37 -18.08 -12.70
N SER A 398 1.14 -19.01 -12.17
CA SER A 398 0.69 -20.04 -11.23
C SER A 398 0.95 -19.62 -9.77
N MET A 399 0.49 -20.42 -8.80
CA MET A 399 0.62 -20.06 -7.38
C MET A 399 2.08 -19.89 -6.94
N ASP A 400 2.95 -20.79 -7.40
CA ASP A 400 4.34 -20.93 -6.93
C ASP A 400 5.38 -20.82 -8.06
N ALA A 401 4.93 -20.57 -9.30
CA ALA A 401 5.80 -20.54 -10.48
C ALA A 401 5.29 -19.61 -11.59
N ILE A 402 6.23 -19.10 -12.37
CA ILE A 402 6.03 -18.46 -13.67
C ILE A 402 6.84 -19.18 -14.74
N THR A 403 6.44 -18.98 -15.99
CA THR A 403 7.13 -19.50 -17.18
C THR A 403 7.59 -18.36 -18.07
N LEU A 404 8.81 -18.49 -18.61
CA LEU A 404 9.46 -17.51 -19.47
C LEU A 404 9.82 -18.17 -20.80
N ASP A 405 9.70 -17.42 -21.90
CA ASP A 405 10.38 -17.78 -23.15
C ASP A 405 11.84 -17.31 -23.03
N VAL A 406 12.78 -18.24 -23.10
CA VAL A 406 14.22 -18.00 -23.03
C VAL A 406 14.93 -18.41 -24.31
N SER A 407 14.20 -18.48 -25.45
CA SER A 407 14.76 -18.82 -26.76
C SER A 407 15.89 -17.87 -27.17
N ASP A 408 15.72 -16.57 -26.92
CA ASP A 408 16.71 -15.51 -27.24
C ASP A 408 17.75 -15.26 -26.12
N VAL A 409 17.69 -16.03 -25.04
CA VAL A 409 18.63 -15.95 -23.91
C VAL A 409 19.57 -17.17 -23.93
N PRO A 410 20.78 -17.03 -24.51
CA PRO A 410 21.70 -18.15 -24.65
C PRO A 410 22.20 -18.63 -23.29
N GLY A 411 22.34 -19.95 -23.16
CA GLY A 411 22.98 -20.56 -21.98
C GLY A 411 22.14 -20.64 -20.71
N VAL A 412 20.86 -20.24 -20.69
CA VAL A 412 20.00 -20.38 -19.49
C VAL A 412 20.00 -21.80 -18.96
N GLN A 413 20.23 -21.97 -17.65
CA GLN A 413 20.32 -23.26 -16.95
C GLN A 413 19.49 -23.24 -15.66
N VAL A 414 19.23 -24.43 -15.11
CA VAL A 414 18.65 -24.58 -13.77
C VAL A 414 19.65 -24.02 -12.75
N GLY A 415 19.16 -23.19 -11.83
CA GLY A 415 19.98 -22.43 -10.88
C GLY A 415 20.33 -21.01 -11.32
N ASP A 416 20.09 -20.63 -12.59
CA ASP A 416 20.26 -19.24 -13.00
C ASP A 416 19.30 -18.31 -12.26
N THR A 417 19.79 -17.12 -11.90
CA THR A 417 18.96 -16.08 -11.27
C THR A 417 18.11 -15.37 -12.31
N ALA A 418 16.82 -15.25 -11.98
CA ALA A 418 15.84 -14.47 -12.69
C ALA A 418 15.47 -13.23 -11.86
N THR A 419 15.72 -12.04 -12.40
CA THR A 419 15.46 -10.75 -11.74
C THR A 419 14.13 -10.18 -12.23
N LEU A 420 13.14 -10.12 -11.34
CA LEU A 420 11.78 -9.65 -11.62
C LEU A 420 11.62 -8.14 -11.40
N ILE A 421 12.37 -7.58 -10.45
CA ILE A 421 12.51 -6.15 -10.15
C ILE A 421 13.99 -5.92 -9.82
N GLY A 422 14.56 -4.80 -10.24
CA GLY A 422 15.96 -4.45 -10.03
C GLY A 422 16.83 -4.63 -11.27
N ARG A 423 18.15 -4.65 -11.07
CA ARG A 423 19.17 -4.70 -12.14
C ARG A 423 19.81 -6.08 -12.27
N ASP A 424 20.11 -6.47 -13.51
CA ASP A 424 21.01 -7.56 -13.90
C ASP A 424 21.75 -7.13 -15.19
N GLY A 425 23.05 -6.84 -15.05
CA GLY A 425 23.85 -6.16 -16.08
C GLY A 425 23.30 -4.77 -16.44
N ASP A 426 23.25 -4.48 -17.74
CA ASP A 426 22.70 -3.23 -18.27
C ASP A 426 21.17 -3.18 -18.22
N GLN A 427 20.51 -4.33 -18.01
CA GLN A 427 19.06 -4.41 -17.93
C GLN A 427 18.57 -4.08 -16.51
N VAL A 428 17.53 -3.25 -16.45
CA VAL A 428 16.79 -2.91 -15.23
C VAL A 428 15.32 -3.22 -15.48
N ILE A 429 14.59 -3.70 -14.46
CA ILE A 429 13.12 -3.70 -14.44
C ILE A 429 12.68 -2.93 -13.19
N THR A 430 11.92 -1.84 -13.36
CA THR A 430 11.41 -1.05 -12.23
C THR A 430 10.09 -1.60 -11.67
N ALA A 431 9.70 -1.17 -10.46
CA ALA A 431 8.39 -1.50 -9.90
C ALA A 431 7.27 -0.87 -10.73
N GLU A 432 7.51 0.32 -11.29
CA GLU A 432 6.62 1.04 -12.21
C GLU A 432 6.41 0.30 -13.54
N GLU A 433 7.45 -0.30 -14.13
CA GLU A 433 7.31 -1.17 -15.31
C GLU A 433 6.42 -2.39 -15.01
N VAL A 434 6.65 -3.04 -13.87
CA VAL A 434 5.85 -4.21 -13.43
C VAL A 434 4.40 -3.81 -13.16
N ALA A 435 4.18 -2.63 -12.58
CA ALA A 435 2.86 -2.06 -12.34
C ALA A 435 2.13 -1.78 -13.66
N GLY A 436 2.81 -1.18 -14.64
CA GLY A 436 2.29 -0.94 -15.99
C GLY A 436 1.88 -2.23 -16.72
N TRP A 437 2.69 -3.29 -16.65
CA TRP A 437 2.32 -4.60 -17.23
C TRP A 437 1.12 -5.25 -16.54
N SER A 438 0.88 -4.92 -15.27
CA SER A 438 -0.18 -5.47 -14.43
C SER A 438 -1.45 -4.62 -14.40
N ASN A 439 -1.43 -3.42 -14.99
CA ASN A 439 -2.48 -2.40 -14.90
C ASN A 439 -2.79 -2.01 -13.43
N THR A 440 -1.75 -1.67 -12.68
CA THR A 440 -1.83 -1.19 -11.29
C THR A 440 -0.74 -0.15 -11.02
N ILE A 441 -0.45 0.14 -9.75
CA ILE A 441 0.55 1.09 -9.26
C ILE A 441 1.72 0.39 -8.53
N SER A 442 2.87 1.07 -8.46
CA SER A 442 4.10 0.60 -7.79
C SER A 442 3.84 0.05 -6.36
N TYR A 443 2.99 0.75 -5.60
CA TYR A 443 2.54 0.38 -4.26
C TYR A 443 1.99 -1.05 -4.16
N GLU A 444 1.13 -1.48 -5.10
CA GLU A 444 0.51 -2.82 -5.05
C GLU A 444 1.53 -3.90 -5.42
N VAL A 445 2.43 -3.60 -6.37
CA VAL A 445 3.52 -4.51 -6.73
C VAL A 445 4.44 -4.77 -5.53
N LEU A 446 4.86 -3.71 -4.82
CA LEU A 446 5.79 -3.81 -3.70
C LEU A 446 5.14 -4.40 -2.44
N THR A 447 3.94 -3.95 -2.07
CA THR A 447 3.20 -4.51 -0.93
C THR A 447 2.68 -5.93 -1.18
N GLY A 448 2.51 -6.33 -2.45
CA GLY A 448 2.15 -7.70 -2.85
C GLY A 448 3.24 -8.74 -2.60
N ILE A 449 4.51 -8.34 -2.38
CA ILE A 449 5.61 -9.27 -2.12
C ILE A 449 5.37 -9.99 -0.78
N GLY A 450 4.90 -11.24 -0.85
CA GLY A 450 4.45 -12.00 0.32
C GLY A 450 5.58 -12.42 1.28
N PRO A 451 5.26 -12.87 2.51
CA PRO A 451 6.26 -13.25 3.53
C PRO A 451 7.07 -14.51 3.18
N ARG A 452 6.75 -15.22 2.09
CA ARG A 452 7.55 -16.35 1.58
C ARG A 452 8.85 -15.92 0.89
N VAL A 453 8.95 -14.64 0.52
CA VAL A 453 10.15 -14.05 -0.07
C VAL A 453 11.07 -13.60 1.06
N GLU A 454 12.26 -14.20 1.15
CA GLU A 454 13.29 -13.82 2.13
C GLU A 454 13.72 -12.37 1.88
N ARG A 455 13.74 -11.51 2.91
CA ARG A 455 14.34 -10.17 2.82
C ARG A 455 15.79 -10.24 3.26
N ARG A 456 16.66 -9.65 2.47
CA ARG A 456 18.08 -9.45 2.76
C ARG A 456 18.35 -7.97 2.76
N TYR A 457 19.15 -7.49 3.71
CA TYR A 457 19.42 -6.07 3.87
C TYR A 457 20.90 -5.80 3.59
N SER A 458 21.19 -4.74 2.86
CA SER A 458 22.51 -4.14 2.72
C SER A 458 22.46 -2.69 3.20
N GLU A 459 23.57 -2.22 3.75
CA GLU A 459 23.81 -0.80 4.08
C GLU A 459 24.37 -0.03 2.88
#